data_AF-A0A3R7MLY1-F1
#
_entry.id   AF-A0A3R7MLY1-F1
#
_cell.length_a   1.000
_cell.length_b   1.000
_cell.length_c   1.000
_cell.angle_alpha   90.00
_cell.angle_beta   90.00
_cell.angle_gamma   90.00
#
_symmetry.space_group_name_H-M   'P 1'
#
loop_
_entity.id
_entity.type
_entity.pdbx_description
1 polymer ?
#
loop_
_entity_poly.entity_id
_entity_poly.type
_entity_poly.pdbx_seq_one_letter_code
_entity_poly.pdbx_strand_id
1 'polypeptide(L)'
;HLLRPPQPAQDRPLQGRLETPPGRGLRDLQRLLPRTGSDGEQCLKGGSLWLDDNALASLDEDAFRPLLSDVQAVYLAGNPLSCSCDIAWLVRRPALMARVADDATCNNGQLLVDLDPAMYDALC
;
A
#
# COMPACT_ATOMS: atom_id res chain seq x y z
N HIS A 1 -8.71 -56.95 61.46
CA HIS A 1 -9.41 -56.16 60.43
C HIS A 1 -8.41 -55.81 59.34
N LEU A 2 -8.78 -56.17 58.11
CA LEU A 2 -7.91 -56.35 56.96
C LEU A 2 -7.26 -55.03 56.51
N LEU A 3 -5.94 -55.10 56.29
CA LEU A 3 -5.10 -54.11 55.64
C LEU A 3 -5.66 -53.79 54.25
N ARG A 4 -6.00 -52.53 54.00
CA ARG A 4 -6.37 -52.06 52.66
C ARG A 4 -5.08 -51.66 51.92
N PRO A 5 -4.81 -52.21 50.72
CA PRO A 5 -3.57 -51.92 50.00
C PRO A 5 -3.54 -50.48 49.47
N PRO A 6 -2.34 -49.88 49.32
CA PRO A 6 -2.17 -48.61 48.64
C PRO A 6 -2.49 -48.74 47.15
N GLN A 7 -3.26 -47.79 46.61
CA GLN A 7 -3.60 -47.79 45.18
C GLN A 7 -2.39 -47.31 44.35
N PRO A 8 -2.09 -47.95 43.20
CA PRO A 8 -1.04 -47.50 42.31
C PRO A 8 -1.45 -46.20 41.59
N ALA A 9 -0.52 -45.25 41.56
CA ALA A 9 -0.61 -44.05 40.74
C ALA A 9 -0.77 -44.45 39.26
N GLN A 10 -1.82 -43.98 38.61
CA GLN A 10 -1.98 -44.14 37.17
C GLN A 10 -1.21 -43.03 36.45
N ASP A 11 -0.09 -43.42 35.87
CA ASP A 11 0.63 -42.68 34.83
C ASP A 11 -0.33 -42.31 33.71
N ARG A 12 -0.47 -41.01 33.42
CA ARG A 12 -1.26 -40.50 32.31
C ARG A 12 -0.39 -39.63 31.41
N PRO A 13 0.32 -40.20 30.42
CA PRO A 13 0.67 -39.47 29.22
C PRO A 13 -0.34 -39.88 28.14
N LEU A 14 -1.43 -39.12 28.00
CA LEU A 14 -2.15 -39.15 26.73
C LEU A 14 -1.32 -38.31 25.76
N GLN A 15 -0.33 -38.96 25.12
CA GLN A 15 0.25 -38.48 23.88
C GLN A 15 -0.92 -38.28 22.91
N GLY A 16 -1.28 -37.02 22.66
CA GLY A 16 -2.12 -36.64 21.54
C GLY A 16 -1.37 -37.04 20.28
N ARG A 17 -1.66 -38.24 19.77
CA ARG A 17 -1.27 -38.67 18.44
C ARG A 17 -1.98 -37.72 17.47
N LEU A 18 -1.23 -36.81 16.85
CA LEU A 18 -1.72 -36.09 15.68
C LEU A 18 -1.98 -37.15 14.60
N GLU A 19 -3.23 -37.56 14.48
CA GLU A 19 -3.73 -38.27 13.30
C GLU A 19 -3.51 -37.32 12.11
N THR A 20 -2.48 -37.59 11.30
CA THR A 20 -2.32 -36.91 10.01
C THR A 20 -3.48 -37.33 9.09
N PRO A 21 -4.34 -36.41 8.61
CA PRO A 21 -5.34 -36.76 7.62
C PRO A 21 -4.64 -37.18 6.31
N PRO A 22 -5.11 -38.24 5.63
CA PRO A 22 -4.53 -38.67 4.38
C PRO A 22 -4.95 -37.69 3.27
N GLY A 23 -3.96 -37.19 2.51
CA GLY A 23 -4.19 -36.41 1.30
C GLY A 23 -4.16 -34.89 1.47
N ARG A 24 -3.07 -34.34 2.03
CA ARG A 24 -2.68 -32.96 1.71
C ARG A 24 -1.90 -32.98 0.41
N GLY A 25 -2.60 -32.71 -0.69
CA GLY A 25 -1.96 -32.51 -1.99
C GLY A 25 -0.95 -31.36 -1.93
N LEU A 26 -0.02 -31.32 -2.89
CA LEU A 26 1.00 -30.27 -3.05
C LEU A 26 0.44 -28.82 -3.11
N ARG A 27 -0.89 -28.65 -3.13
CA ARG A 27 -1.57 -27.35 -3.06
C ARG A 27 -1.57 -26.73 -1.64
N ASP A 28 -1.39 -27.52 -0.59
CA ASP A 28 -1.39 -27.03 0.80
C ASP A 28 0.00 -26.56 1.28
N LEU A 29 1.09 -26.98 0.62
CA LEU A 29 2.44 -26.48 0.92
C LEU A 29 2.62 -25.01 0.52
N GLN A 30 1.73 -24.49 -0.35
CA GLN A 30 1.70 -23.07 -0.72
C GLN A 30 1.16 -22.15 0.40
N ARG A 31 0.61 -22.72 1.47
CA ARG A 31 0.13 -21.98 2.65
C ARG A 31 1.08 -22.04 3.85
N LEU A 32 2.10 -22.89 3.81
CA LEU A 32 3.03 -23.12 4.93
C LEU A 32 4.45 -22.63 4.66
N LEU A 33 4.73 -22.16 3.44
CA LEU A 33 5.90 -21.33 3.21
C LEU A 33 5.57 -19.93 3.74
N PRO A 34 6.46 -19.28 4.52
CA PRO A 34 6.48 -17.83 4.54
C PRO A 34 6.46 -17.41 3.08
N ARG A 35 5.58 -16.48 2.70
CA ARG A 35 5.75 -15.79 1.42
C ARG A 35 7.08 -15.04 1.55
N THR A 36 8.18 -15.73 1.28
CA THR A 36 9.44 -15.11 0.94
C THR A 36 9.10 -14.28 -0.26
N GLY A 37 9.02 -12.97 -0.07
CA GLY A 37 8.64 -12.02 -1.10
C GLY A 37 9.52 -12.24 -2.32
N SER A 38 8.99 -13.01 -3.27
CA SER A 38 9.36 -12.98 -4.68
C SER A 38 8.38 -12.10 -5.45
N ASP A 39 7.78 -11.13 -4.74
CA ASP A 39 6.91 -10.12 -5.30
C ASP A 39 7.70 -8.81 -5.29
N GLY A 40 8.69 -8.71 -6.18
CA GLY A 40 9.53 -7.51 -6.35
C GLY A 40 8.78 -6.30 -6.93
N GLU A 41 7.50 -6.11 -6.62
CA GLU A 41 6.62 -5.10 -7.23
C GLU A 41 5.63 -4.45 -6.25
N GLN A 42 5.76 -4.62 -4.93
CA GLN A 42 4.77 -4.11 -3.97
C GLN A 42 5.30 -3.03 -3.02
N CYS A 43 6.27 -2.22 -3.45
CA CYS A 43 6.98 -1.31 -2.54
C CYS A 43 6.13 -0.15 -1.95
N LEU A 44 4.95 0.17 -2.51
CA LEU A 44 4.24 1.40 -2.14
C LEU A 44 2.72 1.27 -1.94
N LYS A 45 2.13 0.06 -2.00
CA LYS A 45 0.68 -0.10 -1.92
C LYS A 45 0.12 0.42 -0.58
N GLY A 46 -0.67 1.48 -0.63
CA GLY A 46 -1.28 2.16 0.51
C GLY A 46 -0.30 3.00 1.35
N GLY A 47 0.95 3.15 0.91
CA GLY A 47 1.94 4.00 1.58
C GLY A 47 1.85 5.46 1.17
N SER A 48 2.65 6.32 1.80
CA SER A 48 2.83 7.71 1.41
C SER A 48 4.17 7.91 0.72
N LEU A 49 4.22 8.83 -0.23
CA LEU A 49 5.41 9.19 -0.99
C LEU A 49 5.78 10.65 -0.71
N TRP A 50 6.98 10.88 -0.18
CA TRP A 50 7.50 12.22 0.09
C TRP A 50 8.48 12.64 -0.99
N LEU A 51 8.14 13.69 -1.73
CA LEU A 51 8.96 14.30 -2.76
C LEU A 51 9.14 15.80 -2.51
N ASP A 52 8.88 16.25 -1.28
CA ASP A 52 9.04 17.64 -0.87
C ASP A 52 10.46 18.17 -1.12
N ASP A 53 10.59 19.48 -1.31
CA ASP A 53 11.85 20.22 -1.44
C ASP A 53 12.80 19.67 -2.53
N ASN A 54 12.22 19.22 -3.64
CA ASN A 54 12.95 18.82 -4.84
C ASN A 54 12.81 19.88 -5.96
N ALA A 55 13.37 19.58 -7.13
CA ALA A 55 13.32 20.44 -8.30
C ALA A 55 12.32 19.94 -9.36
N LEU A 56 11.22 19.30 -8.95
CA LEU A 56 10.21 18.81 -9.89
C LEU A 56 9.48 20.01 -10.51
N ALA A 57 9.65 20.17 -11.82
CA ALA A 57 8.96 21.20 -12.59
C ALA A 57 7.73 20.68 -13.33
N SER A 58 7.61 19.36 -13.51
CA SER A 58 6.48 18.73 -14.20
C SER A 58 6.15 17.38 -13.56
N LEU A 59 4.89 16.99 -13.68
CA LEU A 59 4.38 15.68 -13.27
C LEU A 59 3.91 14.95 -14.52
N ASP A 60 4.80 14.15 -15.10
CA ASP A 60 4.51 13.36 -16.30
C ASP A 60 3.43 12.29 -16.01
N GLU A 61 2.42 12.17 -16.88
CA GLU A 61 1.30 11.25 -16.65
C GLU A 61 1.77 9.80 -16.59
N ASP A 62 2.67 9.38 -17.49
CA ASP A 62 3.11 7.99 -17.59
C ASP A 62 3.94 7.59 -16.37
N ALA A 63 4.72 8.51 -15.82
CA ALA A 63 5.51 8.27 -14.60
C ALA A 63 4.65 8.27 -13.33
N PHE A 64 3.76 9.25 -13.15
CA PHE A 64 3.08 9.49 -11.87
C PHE A 64 1.72 8.80 -11.76
N ARG A 65 1.00 8.56 -12.85
CA ARG A 65 -0.33 7.94 -12.79
C ARG A 65 -0.31 6.52 -12.19
N PRO A 66 0.66 5.64 -12.51
CA PRO A 66 0.76 4.34 -11.85
C PRO A 66 1.05 4.49 -10.35
N LEU A 67 1.96 5.42 -9.98
CA LEU A 67 2.34 5.66 -8.59
C LEU A 67 1.16 6.15 -7.75
N LEU A 68 0.41 7.16 -8.24
CA LEU A 68 -0.77 7.71 -7.58
C LEU A 68 -1.91 6.68 -7.42
N SER A 69 -1.93 5.64 -8.24
CA SER A 69 -2.92 4.57 -8.15
C SER A 69 -2.62 3.61 -6.99
N ASP A 70 -1.36 3.50 -6.57
CA ASP A 70 -0.92 2.58 -5.52
C ASP A 70 -0.72 3.26 -4.16
N VAL A 71 -0.40 4.55 -4.11
CA VAL A 71 -0.15 5.29 -2.86
C VAL A 71 -1.41 5.91 -2.25
N GLN A 72 -1.38 6.14 -0.94
CA GLN A 72 -2.42 6.87 -0.21
C GLN A 72 -2.29 8.38 -0.37
N ALA A 73 -1.06 8.90 -0.25
CA ALA A 73 -0.75 10.32 -0.34
C ALA A 73 0.63 10.57 -0.98
N VAL A 74 0.77 11.70 -1.66
CA VAL A 74 2.02 12.22 -2.22
C VAL A 74 2.22 13.65 -1.75
N TYR A 75 3.39 13.93 -1.20
CA TYR A 75 3.79 15.26 -0.73
C TYR A 75 4.75 15.87 -1.75
N LEU A 76 4.44 17.08 -2.22
CA LEU A 76 5.13 17.78 -3.32
C LEU A 76 5.47 19.23 -2.97
N ALA A 77 5.38 19.62 -1.70
CA ALA A 77 5.68 20.98 -1.26
C ALA A 77 7.12 21.38 -1.62
N GLY A 78 7.36 22.67 -1.84
CA GLY A 78 8.71 23.17 -2.17
C GLY A 78 9.22 22.84 -3.58
N ASN A 79 8.42 22.24 -4.45
CA ASN A 79 8.77 21.99 -5.85
C ASN A 79 8.27 23.11 -6.78
N PRO A 80 9.06 23.52 -7.81
CA PRO A 80 8.65 24.57 -8.76
C PRO A 80 7.72 24.06 -9.87
N LEU A 81 6.56 23.49 -9.49
CA LEU A 81 5.64 22.81 -10.43
C LEU A 81 5.05 23.76 -11.50
N SER A 82 5.15 23.39 -12.77
CA SER A 82 4.46 24.07 -13.87
C SER A 82 3.02 23.58 -13.96
N CYS A 83 2.06 24.46 -13.63
CA CYS A 83 0.63 24.15 -13.68
C CYS A 83 -0.03 24.55 -15.02
N SER A 84 0.66 24.29 -16.13
CA SER A 84 0.13 24.50 -17.48
C SER A 84 -0.65 23.26 -17.96
N CYS A 85 -0.94 23.10 -19.26
CA CYS A 85 -1.70 21.95 -19.76
C CYS A 85 -1.09 20.57 -19.43
N ASP A 86 0.21 20.50 -19.16
CA ASP A 86 0.90 19.23 -18.87
C ASP A 86 0.39 18.55 -17.59
N ILE A 87 -0.21 19.28 -16.65
CA ILE A 87 -0.80 18.72 -15.42
C ILE A 87 -2.30 18.42 -15.54
N ALA A 88 -2.91 18.67 -16.70
CA ALA A 88 -4.36 18.53 -16.89
C ALA A 88 -4.88 17.13 -16.55
N TRP A 89 -4.08 16.09 -16.82
CA TRP A 89 -4.42 14.70 -16.51
C TRP A 89 -4.71 14.45 -15.02
N LEU A 90 -4.07 15.23 -14.15
CA LEU A 90 -4.20 15.17 -12.70
C LEU A 90 -5.36 16.05 -12.24
N VAL A 91 -5.41 17.31 -12.69
CA VAL A 91 -6.44 18.29 -12.30
C VAL A 91 -7.85 17.85 -12.69
N ARG A 92 -8.01 17.26 -13.88
CA ARG A 92 -9.31 16.76 -14.36
C ARG A 92 -9.81 15.52 -13.63
N ARG A 93 -8.99 14.91 -12.76
CA ARG A 93 -9.32 13.65 -12.08
C ARG A 93 -9.30 13.86 -10.57
N PRO A 94 -10.44 14.25 -9.96
CA PRO A 94 -10.53 14.50 -8.52
C PRO A 94 -10.03 13.33 -7.65
N ALA A 95 -10.24 12.10 -8.10
CA ALA A 95 -9.77 10.91 -7.39
C ALA A 95 -8.23 10.80 -7.30
N LEU A 96 -7.50 11.29 -8.32
CA LEU A 96 -6.04 11.37 -8.30
C LEU A 96 -5.57 12.61 -7.56
N MET A 97 -6.25 13.75 -7.74
CA MET A 97 -5.95 14.97 -7.01
C MET A 97 -6.07 14.78 -5.49
N ALA A 98 -7.04 13.99 -5.03
CA ALA A 98 -7.19 13.62 -3.62
C ALA A 98 -6.02 12.79 -3.03
N ARG A 99 -5.07 12.34 -3.86
CA ARG A 99 -3.83 11.70 -3.42
C ARG A 99 -2.70 12.70 -3.22
N VAL A 100 -2.82 13.92 -3.74
CA VAL A 100 -1.80 14.94 -3.57
C VAL A 100 -2.10 15.73 -2.31
N ALA A 101 -1.07 15.97 -1.50
CA ALA A 101 -1.18 16.84 -0.33
C ALA A 101 -1.60 18.26 -0.73
N ASP A 102 -2.35 18.92 0.14
CA ASP A 102 -2.96 20.23 -0.13
C ASP A 102 -1.98 21.41 -0.06
N ASP A 103 -0.72 21.16 0.31
CA ASP A 103 0.37 22.13 0.40
C ASP A 103 1.21 22.25 -0.88
N ALA A 104 0.95 21.42 -1.88
CA ALA A 104 1.62 21.50 -3.17
C ALA A 104 1.25 22.81 -3.89
N THR A 105 2.26 23.53 -4.37
CA THR A 105 2.09 24.83 -5.06
C THR A 105 2.67 24.79 -6.46
N CYS A 106 2.04 25.55 -7.34
CA CYS A 106 2.55 25.89 -8.66
C CYS A 106 3.73 26.88 -8.51
N ASN A 107 4.55 27.00 -9.55
CA ASN A 107 5.71 27.90 -9.59
C ASN A 107 5.36 29.40 -9.43
N ASN A 108 4.09 29.76 -9.61
CA ASN A 108 3.54 31.10 -9.39
C ASN A 108 2.96 31.31 -7.97
N GLY A 109 3.06 30.31 -7.09
CA GLY A 109 2.55 30.32 -5.72
C GLY A 109 1.08 29.91 -5.57
N GLN A 110 0.36 29.61 -6.65
CA GLN A 110 -1.01 29.10 -6.58
C GLN A 110 -1.02 27.68 -6.00
N LEU A 111 -1.96 27.37 -5.12
CA LEU A 111 -2.13 26.00 -4.62
C LEU A 111 -2.62 25.08 -5.75
N LEU A 112 -2.01 23.90 -5.84
CA LEU A 112 -2.35 22.91 -6.87
C LEU A 112 -3.80 22.42 -6.72
N VAL A 113 -4.26 22.29 -5.48
CA VAL A 113 -5.64 21.88 -5.17
C VAL A 113 -6.70 22.93 -5.50
N ASP A 114 -6.31 24.19 -5.68
CA ASP A 114 -7.20 25.30 -6.03
C ASP A 114 -7.34 25.49 -7.56
N LEU A 115 -6.67 24.66 -8.36
CA LEU A 115 -6.79 24.70 -9.82
C LEU A 115 -8.19 24.26 -10.25
N ASP A 116 -8.88 25.12 -11.02
CA ASP A 116 -10.22 24.82 -11.55
C ASP A 116 -10.15 23.83 -12.73
N PRO A 117 -10.68 22.60 -12.61
CA PRO A 117 -10.68 21.62 -13.68
C PRO A 117 -11.39 22.08 -14.96
N ALA A 118 -12.41 22.94 -14.85
CA ALA A 118 -13.16 23.42 -16.00
C ALA A 118 -12.29 24.28 -16.93
N MET A 119 -11.32 25.02 -16.38
CA MET A 119 -10.36 25.77 -17.21
C MET A 119 -9.47 24.82 -18.02
N TYR A 120 -9.02 23.72 -17.41
CA TYR A 120 -8.22 22.73 -18.11
C TYR A 120 -9.05 22.03 -19.17
N ASP A 121 -10.28 21.60 -18.89
CA ASP A 121 -11.20 20.98 -19.86
C ASP A 121 -11.49 21.84 -21.10
N ALA A 122 -11.47 23.17 -20.95
CA ALA A 122 -11.76 24.09 -22.04
C ALA A 122 -10.53 24.48 -22.88
N LEU A 123 -9.33 24.50 -22.28
CA LEU A 123 -8.13 25.09 -22.88
C LEU A 123 -7.03 24.06 -23.21
N CYS A 124 -7.18 22.84 -22.71
CA CYS A 124 -6.36 21.67 -22.99
C CYS A 124 -7.32 20.51 -23.37
#